data_AF-A0A943N739-F1
#
_entry.id   AF-A0A943N739-F1
#
_cell.length_a   1.000
_cell.length_b   1.000
_cell.length_c   1.000
_cell.angle_alpha   90.00
_cell.angle_beta   90.00
_cell.angle_gamma   90.00
#
_symmetry.space_group_name_H-M   'P 1'
#
loop_
_entity.id
_entity.type
_entity.pdbx_description
1 polymer ?
#
loop_
_entity_poly.entity_id
_entity_poly.type
_entity_poly.pdbx_seq_one_letter_code
_entity_poly.pdbx_strand_id
1 'polypeptide(L)'
;MSSYPGIRYFFHDGVAYLVPHYTNASALAEMLNLAREAAHRAMTEAGAAHAVYGVKHYDPETGALSEADIYAPAVLLDEDEFTERTDAQARKSPGCLILALHARS
;
A
#
# COMPACT_ATOMS: atom_id res chain seq x y z
N MET A 1 1.98 20.93 -23.82
CA MET A 1 2.45 19.82 -22.97
C MET A 1 1.28 19.42 -22.08
N SER A 2 0.69 18.24 -22.28
CA SER A 2 -0.35 17.75 -21.39
C SER A 2 0.35 17.35 -20.08
N SER A 3 0.19 18.16 -19.03
CA SER A 3 0.59 17.77 -17.69
C SER A 3 -0.35 16.65 -17.28
N TYR A 4 0.02 15.40 -17.52
CA TYR A 4 -0.66 14.30 -16.84
C TYR A 4 -0.47 14.54 -15.34
N PRO A 5 -1.53 14.78 -14.55
CA PRO A 5 -1.42 14.82 -13.10
C PRO A 5 -1.37 13.36 -12.63
N GLY A 6 -0.26 12.70 -12.95
CA GLY A 6 -0.07 11.29 -12.63
C GLY A 6 0.25 11.14 -11.16
N ILE A 7 -0.52 10.34 -10.44
CA ILE A 7 -0.14 9.87 -9.10
C ILE A 7 1.03 8.91 -9.28
N ARG A 8 2.12 9.18 -8.58
CA ARG A 8 3.28 8.29 -8.58
C ARG A 8 2.94 7.02 -7.80
N TYR A 9 3.37 5.86 -8.26
CA TYR A 9 3.25 4.65 -7.47
C TYR A 9 4.44 3.71 -7.66
N PHE A 10 4.69 2.90 -6.64
CA PHE A 10 5.69 1.83 -6.66
C PHE A 10 4.99 0.48 -6.51
N PHE A 11 5.35 -0.47 -7.36
CA PHE A 11 4.86 -1.84 -7.30
C PHE A 11 5.96 -2.72 -6.70
N HIS A 12 5.67 -3.31 -5.54
CA HIS A 12 6.59 -4.15 -4.78
C HIS A 12 6.22 -5.61 -5.03
N ASP A 13 6.89 -6.22 -6.01
CA ASP A 13 6.69 -7.61 -6.43
C ASP A 13 7.75 -8.59 -5.90
N GLY A 14 8.56 -8.13 -4.94
CA GLY A 14 9.66 -8.89 -4.35
C GLY A 14 10.99 -8.75 -5.09
N VAL A 15 11.07 -7.96 -6.17
CA VAL A 15 12.34 -7.64 -6.82
C VAL A 15 13.14 -6.57 -6.05
N ALA A 16 14.46 -6.60 -6.17
CA ALA A 16 15.36 -5.69 -5.46
C ALA A 16 15.29 -4.22 -5.92
N TYR A 17 14.71 -3.97 -7.10
CA TYR A 17 14.67 -2.64 -7.72
C TYR A 17 13.23 -2.15 -7.87
N LEU A 18 12.92 -1.06 -7.19
CA LEU A 18 11.61 -0.40 -7.30
C LEU A 18 11.66 0.69 -8.37
N VAL A 19 10.87 0.51 -9.43
CA VAL A 19 10.73 1.49 -10.50
C VAL A 19 9.48 2.35 -10.25
N PRO A 20 9.58 3.69 -10.30
CA PRO A 20 8.41 4.55 -10.19
C PRO A 20 7.54 4.47 -11.44
N HIS A 21 6.23 4.35 -11.24
CA HIS A 21 5.22 4.41 -12.27
C HIS A 21 4.26 5.58 -12.03
N TYR A 22 3.44 5.90 -13.02
CA TYR A 22 2.46 6.99 -12.95
C TYR A 22 1.12 6.53 -13.48
N THR A 23 0.05 6.93 -12.81
CA THR A 23 -1.31 6.57 -13.20
C THR A 23 -2.30 7.66 -12.80
N ASN A 24 -3.56 7.53 -13.21
CA ASN A 24 -4.64 8.37 -12.71
C ASN A 24 -5.33 7.73 -11.50
N ALA A 25 -6.18 8.50 -10.81
CA ALA A 25 -6.84 8.06 -9.59
C ALA A 25 -7.74 6.83 -9.78
N SER A 26 -8.44 6.72 -10.92
CA SER A 26 -9.33 5.59 -11.21
C SER A 26 -8.55 4.29 -11.37
N ALA A 27 -7.50 4.33 -12.20
CA ALA A 27 -6.64 3.18 -12.43
C ALA A 27 -5.87 2.77 -11.15
N LEU A 28 -5.45 3.74 -10.32
CA LEU A 28 -4.86 3.42 -9.02
C LEU A 28 -5.86 2.70 -8.09
N ALA A 29 -7.12 3.14 -8.07
CA ALA A 29 -8.16 2.49 -7.28
C ALA A 29 -8.39 1.04 -7.72
N GLU A 30 -8.41 0.79 -9.03
CA GLU A 30 -8.51 -0.58 -9.59
C GLU A 30 -7.33 -1.45 -9.17
N MET A 31 -6.09 -0.96 -9.30
CA MET A 31 -4.89 -1.71 -8.90
C MET A 31 -4.89 -2.05 -7.41
N LEU A 32 -5.30 -1.12 -6.54
CA LEU A 32 -5.40 -1.36 -5.10
C LEU A 32 -6.48 -2.38 -4.75
N ASN A 33 -7.59 -2.43 -5.51
CA ASN A 33 -8.62 -3.45 -5.32
C ASN A 33 -8.08 -4.85 -5.65
N LEU A 34 -7.33 -4.98 -6.75
CA LEU A 34 -6.68 -6.25 -7.12
C LEU A 34 -5.66 -6.68 -6.06
N ALA A 35 -4.84 -5.74 -5.57
CA ALA A 35 -3.89 -6.01 -4.49
C ALA A 35 -4.59 -6.46 -3.20
N ARG A 36 -5.71 -5.82 -2.83
CA ARG A 36 -6.53 -6.20 -1.68
C ARG A 36 -7.06 -7.63 -1.80
N GLU A 37 -7.56 -8.02 -2.96
CA GLU A 37 -8.08 -9.38 -3.19
C GLU A 37 -6.97 -10.43 -3.12
N ALA A 38 -5.80 -10.14 -3.70
CA ALA A 38 -4.63 -11.00 -3.60
C ALA A 38 -4.14 -11.13 -2.15
N ALA A 39 -4.09 -10.02 -1.42
CA ALA A 39 -3.74 -9.98 0.00
C ALA A 39 -4.69 -10.82 0.85
N HIS A 40 -6.00 -10.75 0.58
CA HIS A 40 -6.98 -11.55 1.32
C HIS A 40 -6.76 -13.06 1.14
N ARG A 41 -6.47 -13.49 -0.09
CA ARG A 41 -6.13 -14.90 -0.37
C ARG A 41 -4.86 -15.31 0.35
N ALA A 42 -3.78 -14.55 0.20
CA ALA A 42 -2.50 -14.84 0.84
C ALA A 42 -2.59 -14.89 2.38
N MET A 43 -3.31 -13.94 2.98
CA MET A 43 -3.54 -13.89 4.43
C MET A 43 -4.29 -15.13 4.92
N THR A 44 -5.37 -15.49 4.22
CA THR A 44 -6.20 -16.66 4.55
C THR A 44 -5.41 -17.97 4.40
N GLU A 45 -4.65 -18.11 3.33
CA GLU A 45 -3.84 -19.31 3.05
C GLU A 45 -2.71 -19.49 4.06
N ALA A 46 -2.07 -18.39 4.47
CA ALA A 46 -0.97 -18.42 5.44
C ALA A 46 -1.45 -18.44 6.90
N GLY A 47 -2.73 -18.15 7.17
CA GLY A 47 -3.25 -17.97 8.54
C GLY A 47 -2.66 -16.75 9.26
N ALA A 48 -2.26 -15.71 8.52
CA ALA A 48 -1.68 -14.50 9.10
C ALA A 48 -2.73 -13.61 9.77
N ALA A 49 -2.35 -12.87 10.81
CA ALA A 49 -3.24 -11.95 11.50
C ALA A 49 -3.55 -10.71 10.65
N HIS A 50 -2.54 -10.21 9.92
CA HIS A 50 -2.67 -9.03 9.07
C HIS A 50 -2.03 -9.22 7.70
N ALA A 51 -2.54 -8.47 6.73
CA ALA A 51 -1.91 -8.33 5.42
C ALA A 51 -1.94 -6.87 4.95
N VAL A 52 -0.77 -6.24 4.87
CA VAL A 52 -0.59 -4.89 4.32
C VAL A 52 -0.37 -5.00 2.81
N TYR A 53 -1.27 -4.39 2.04
CA TYR A 53 -1.26 -4.47 0.58
C TYR A 53 -0.99 -3.13 -0.10
N GLY A 54 -0.92 -2.05 0.68
CA GLY A 54 -0.45 -0.77 0.16
C GLY A 54 -0.31 0.31 1.22
N VAL A 55 0.32 1.42 0.83
CA VAL A 55 0.37 2.65 1.63
C VAL A 55 0.11 3.82 0.67
N LYS A 56 -0.79 4.71 1.05
CA LYS A 56 -1.02 5.97 0.34
C LYS A 56 -0.34 7.11 1.07
N HIS A 57 0.37 7.94 0.32
CA HIS A 57 1.09 9.09 0.81
C HIS A 57 0.43 10.36 0.27
N TYR A 58 0.19 11.30 1.17
CA TYR A 58 -0.47 12.56 0.85
C TYR A 58 0.52 13.70 0.98
N ASP A 59 0.42 14.64 0.07
CA ASP A 59 1.13 15.90 0.17
C ASP A 59 0.64 16.66 1.42
N PRO A 60 1.54 17.04 2.34
CA PRO A 60 1.14 17.61 3.63
C PRO A 60 0.59 19.04 3.52
N GLU A 61 0.89 19.77 2.43
CA GLU A 61 0.45 21.14 2.25
C GLU A 61 -0.96 21.20 1.61
N THR A 62 -1.19 20.33 0.64
CA THR A 62 -2.42 20.33 -0.18
C THR A 62 -3.41 19.24 0.22
N GLY A 63 -2.97 18.21 0.95
CA GLY A 63 -3.76 17.02 1.27
C GLY A 63 -4.04 16.11 0.06
N ALA A 64 -3.46 16.42 -1.10
CA ALA A 64 -3.65 15.62 -2.31
C ALA A 64 -2.85 14.31 -2.24
N LEU A 65 -3.38 13.24 -2.84
CA LEU A 65 -2.63 11.99 -2.97
C LEU A 65 -1.43 12.21 -3.90
N SER A 66 -0.22 12.08 -3.36
CA SER A 66 1.03 12.29 -4.11
C SER A 66 1.63 10.98 -4.61
N GLU A 67 1.53 9.93 -3.77
CA GLU A 67 2.21 8.66 -4.01
C GLU A 67 1.47 7.46 -3.41
N ALA A 68 1.67 6.28 -3.98
CA ALA A 68 1.24 5.02 -3.37
C ALA A 68 2.27 3.89 -3.51
N ASP A 69 2.47 3.13 -2.44
CA ASP A 69 3.09 1.82 -2.49
C ASP A 69 2.02 0.74 -2.66
N ILE A 70 2.25 -0.23 -3.55
CA ILE A 70 1.40 -1.39 -3.78
C ILE A 70 2.24 -2.65 -3.53
N TYR A 71 1.82 -3.51 -2.61
CA TYR A 71 2.53 -4.74 -2.25
C TYR A 71 1.83 -5.96 -2.84
N ALA A 72 2.50 -6.68 -3.73
CA ALA A 72 1.99 -7.87 -4.40
C ALA A 72 3.15 -8.86 -4.69
N PRO A 73 3.50 -9.76 -3.75
CA PRO A 73 2.66 -10.22 -2.64
C PRO A 73 2.52 -9.20 -1.51
N ALA A 74 1.38 -9.26 -0.82
CA ALA A 74 1.15 -8.46 0.36
C ALA A 74 2.11 -8.84 1.49
N VAL A 75 2.40 -7.89 2.36
CA VAL A 75 3.20 -8.12 3.56
C VAL A 75 2.31 -8.75 4.62
N LEU A 76 2.54 -10.02 4.93
CA LEU A 76 1.84 -10.77 5.97
C LEU A 76 2.55 -10.57 7.30
N LEU A 77 1.80 -10.27 8.36
CA LEU A 77 2.33 -9.89 9.67
C LEU A 77 1.49 -10.50 10.80
N ASP A 78 2.13 -10.77 11.93
CA ASP A 78 1.44 -10.91 13.21
C ASP A 78 1.09 -9.54 13.84
N GLU A 79 0.39 -9.53 14.98
CA GLU A 79 -0.11 -8.30 15.63
C GLU A 79 1.02 -7.38 16.12
N ASP A 80 2.09 -7.95 16.67
CA ASP A 80 3.22 -7.18 17.19
C ASP A 80 4.01 -6.55 16.03
N GLU A 81 4.30 -7.34 14.99
CA GLU A 81 4.96 -6.87 13.77
C GLU A 81 4.13 -5.81 13.04
N PHE A 82 2.81 -5.98 12.99
CA PHE A 82 1.89 -5.00 12.40
C PHE A 82 1.95 -3.68 13.16
N THR A 83 1.88 -3.72 14.49
CA THR A 83 1.95 -2.52 15.34
C THR A 83 3.28 -1.79 15.12
N GLU A 84 4.41 -2.50 15.23
CA GLU A 84 5.73 -1.90 15.06
C GLU A 84 5.90 -1.25 13.69
N ARG A 85 5.52 -1.98 12.63
CA ARG A 85 5.70 -1.51 11.25
C ARG A 85 4.77 -0.35 10.91
N THR A 86 3.53 -0.36 11.38
CA THR A 86 2.59 0.73 11.12
C THR A 86 2.98 2.01 11.88
N ASP A 87 3.47 1.88 13.11
CA ASP A 87 4.05 3.00 13.88
C ASP A 87 5.28 3.59 13.19
N ALA A 88 6.21 2.73 12.74
CA ALA A 88 7.40 3.17 12.02
C ALA A 88 7.04 3.90 10.73
N GLN A 89 6.04 3.39 9.99
CA GLN A 89 5.55 4.00 8.76
C GLN A 89 4.91 5.37 9.03
N ALA A 90 4.05 5.49 10.04
CA ALA A 90 3.41 6.75 10.42
C ALA A 90 4.42 7.80 10.87
N ARG A 91 5.50 7.41 11.56
CA ARG A 91 6.61 8.32 11.92
C ARG A 91 7.40 8.79 10.70
N LYS A 92 7.67 7.89 9.75
CA LYS A 92 8.42 8.20 8.52
C LYS A 92 7.61 9.05 7.55
N SER A 93 6.31 8.81 7.45
CA SER A 93 5.39 9.52 6.57
C SER A 93 4.12 9.93 7.32
N PRO A 94 4.17 11.01 8.12
CA PRO A 94 3.00 11.51 8.83
C PRO A 94 1.81 11.75 7.89
N GLY A 95 0.63 11.27 8.29
CA GLY A 95 -0.60 11.41 7.49
C GLY A 95 -0.74 10.39 6.35
N CYS A 96 0.15 9.40 6.23
CA CYS A 96 -0.07 8.29 5.30
C CYS A 96 -1.29 7.46 5.70
N LEU A 97 -1.94 6.84 4.70
CA LEU A 97 -2.99 5.84 4.93
C LEU A 97 -2.44 4.45 4.62
N ILE A 98 -2.34 3.62 5.66
CA ILE A 98 -1.91 2.24 5.55
C ILE A 98 -3.13 1.38 5.17
N LEU A 99 -3.00 0.60 4.10
CA LEU A 99 -4.06 -0.26 3.59
C LEU A 99 -3.78 -1.69 4.02
N ALA A 100 -4.55 -2.17 5.00
CA ALA A 100 -4.38 -3.48 5.60
C ALA A 100 -5.70 -4.27 5.67
N LEU A 101 -5.56 -5.59 5.65
CA LEU A 101 -6.61 -6.52 6.04
C LEU A 101 -6.26 -7.10 7.40
N HIS A 102 -7.28 -7.43 8.18
CA HIS A 102 -7.16 -8.08 9.47
C HIS A 102 -7.96 -9.38 9.43
N ALA A 103 -7.42 -10.46 9.99
CA ALA A 103 -8.17 -11.66 10.25
C ALA A 103 -9.39 -11.31 11.12
N ARG A 104 -10.58 -11.76 10.72
CA ARG A 104 -11.75 -11.59 11.58
C ARG A 104 -11.57 -12.51 12.79
N SER A 105 -11.52 -11.92 13.97
CA SER A 105 -11.68 -12.62 15.25
C SER A 105 -13.01 -13.37 15.31
#